data_AF-A0A4Q6AF68-F1
#
_entry.id   AF-A0A4Q6AF68-F1
#
_cell.length_a   1.000
_cell.length_b   1.000
_cell.length_c   1.000
_cell.angle_alpha   90.00
_cell.angle_beta   90.00
_cell.angle_gamma   90.00
#
_symmetry.space_group_name_H-M   'P 1'
#
loop_
_entity.id
_entity.type
_entity.pdbx_description
1 polymer ?
#
loop_
_entity_poly.entity_id
_entity_poly.type
_entity_poly.pdbx_seq_one_letter_code
_entity_poly.pdbx_strand_id
1 'polypeptide(L)' 'YWYLEHLWIDPKHIGKRYGTKALDMLKGMAKKARVEKISLLPEPKAEGFYQRNGATFTGLEVPSSCPGGPVFKEMVIKL' A
#
# COMPACT_ATOMS: atom_id res chain seq x y z
N TYR A 1 11.10 -6.72 7.09
CA TYR A 1 10.15 -6.04 6.18
C TYR A 1 9.45 -4.95 6.97
N TRP A 2 8.88 -3.95 6.30
CA TRP A 2 7.96 -3.00 6.94
C TRP A 2 6.52 -3.34 6.56
N TYR A 3 5.60 -3.12 7.48
CA TYR A 3 4.17 -3.22 7.21
C TYR A 3 3.58 -1.82 7.19
N LEU A 4 3.00 -1.43 6.05
CA LEU A 4 2.34 -0.13 5.92
C LEU A 4 0.89 -0.29 6.36
N GLU A 5 0.61 0.08 7.61
CA GLU A 5 -0.75 0.02 8.17
C GLU A 5 -1.68 1.06 7.51
N HIS A 6 -1.25 2.33 7.50
CA HIS A 6 -2.11 3.44 7.09
C HIS A 6 -1.37 4.46 6.22
N LEU A 7 -1.99 4.78 5.08
CA LEU A 7 -1.60 5.91 4.24
C LEU A 7 -2.87 6.54 3.66
N TRP A 8 -3.18 7.75 4.12
CA TRP A 8 -4.37 8.48 3.72
C TRP A 8 -3.98 9.81 3.08
N ILE A 9 -4.70 10.18 2.03
CA ILE A 9 -4.60 11.49 1.40
C ILE A 9 -5.96 12.15 1.55
N ASP A 10 -5.98 13.40 2.00
CA ASP A 10 -7.21 14.19 2.03
C ASP A 10 -7.86 14.17 0.63
N PRO A 11 -9.16 13.84 0.52
CA PRO A 11 -9.88 13.79 -0.75
C PRO A 11 -9.67 15.02 -1.66
N LYS A 12 -9.55 16.23 -1.08
CA LYS A 12 -9.30 17.49 -1.82
C LYS A 12 -7.92 17.54 -2.52
N HIS A 13 -7.08 16.57 -2.20
CA HIS A 13 -5.69 16.45 -2.65
C HIS A 13 -5.44 15.19 -3.49
N ILE A 14 -6.46 14.37 -3.75
CA ILE A 14 -6.39 13.25 -4.69
C ILE A 14 -6.15 13.78 -6.13
N GLY A 15 -5.41 13.03 -6.93
CA GLY A 15 -5.03 13.43 -8.29
C GLY A 15 -3.83 14.38 -8.38
N LYS A 16 -3.33 14.90 -7.25
CA LYS A 16 -2.19 15.84 -7.19
C LYS A 16 -0.84 15.16 -6.93
N ARG A 17 -0.76 13.83 -7.07
CA ARG A 17 0.44 12.98 -6.85
C ARG A 17 1.02 12.96 -5.43
N TYR A 18 0.28 13.45 -4.41
CA TYR A 18 0.76 13.38 -3.02
C TYR A 18 0.95 11.95 -2.52
N GLY A 19 0.05 11.01 -2.86
CA GLY A 19 0.22 9.60 -2.51
C GLY A 19 1.51 9.00 -3.05
N THR A 20 1.84 9.27 -4.32
CA THR A 20 3.10 8.83 -4.94
C THR A 20 4.31 9.42 -4.21
N LYS A 21 4.31 10.74 -3.96
CA LYS A 21 5.39 11.40 -3.22
C LYS A 21 5.60 10.80 -1.83
N ALA A 22 4.51 10.57 -1.09
CA ALA A 22 4.57 9.96 0.24
C ALA A 22 5.13 8.52 0.17
N LEU A 23 4.67 7.73 -0.79
CA LEU A 23 5.14 6.35 -0.98
C LEU A 23 6.61 6.30 -1.41
N ASP A 24 7.07 7.22 -2.24
CA ASP A 24 8.48 7.33 -2.64
C ASP A 24 9.38 7.69 -1.45
N MET A 25 8.92 8.61 -0.59
CA MET A 25 9.61 8.92 0.66
C MET A 25 9.71 7.68 1.56
N LEU A 26 8.60 6.94 1.74
CA LEU A 26 8.57 5.71 2.53
C LEU A 26 9.53 4.64 1.97
N LYS A 27 9.55 4.43 0.65
CA LYS A 27 10.51 3.52 -0.01
C LYS A 27 11.94 3.96 0.24
N GLY A 28 12.23 5.25 0.14
CA GLY A 28 13.56 5.81 0.43
C GLY A 28 14.00 5.57 1.88
N MET A 29 13.09 5.76 2.84
CA MET A 29 13.35 5.47 4.26
C MET A 29 13.61 3.98 4.48
N ALA A 30 12.80 3.11 3.87
CA ALA A 30 12.92 1.67 3.99
C ALA A 30 14.26 1.16 3.39
N LYS A 31 14.67 1.67 2.22
CA LYS A 31 15.98 1.36 1.62
C LYS A 31 17.14 1.76 2.52
N LYS A 32 17.10 2.96 3.12
CA LYS A 32 18.13 3.43 4.08
C LYS A 32 18.22 2.52 5.31
N ALA A 33 17.08 1.99 5.76
CA ALA A 33 16.99 1.03 6.85
C ALA A 33 17.32 -0.42 6.45
N ARG A 34 17.78 -0.67 5.21
CA ARG A 34 18.05 -2.01 4.65
C ARG A 34 16.85 -2.95 4.71
N VAL A 35 15.64 -2.41 4.57
CA VAL A 35 14.41 -3.18 4.46
C VAL A 35 14.26 -3.67 3.03
N GLU A 36 14.02 -4.96 2.85
CA GLU A 36 13.94 -5.58 1.52
C GLU A 36 12.55 -5.45 0.86
N LYS A 37 11.50 -5.29 1.68
CA LYS A 37 10.12 -5.23 1.19
C LYS A 37 9.20 -4.45 2.13
N ILE A 38 8.17 -3.83 1.54
CA ILE A 38 7.02 -3.24 2.22
C ILE A 38 5.80 -4.13 1.93
N SER A 39 5.17 -4.66 2.97
CA SER A 39 3.89 -5.37 2.87
C SER A 39 2.75 -4.42 3.25
N LEU A 40 1.58 -4.61 2.64
CA LEU A 40 0.41 -3.78 2.85
C LEU A 40 -0.89 -4.52 2.53
N LEU A 41 -1.97 -4.05 3.14
CA LEU A 41 -3.32 -4.51 2.86
C LEU A 41 -4.17 -3.31 2.40
N PRO A 42 -4.14 -2.96 1.10
CA PRO A 42 -4.81 -1.77 0.60
C PRO A 42 -6.33 -1.93 0.56
N GLU A 43 -7.03 -0.81 0.76
CA GLU A 43 -8.43 -0.69 0.39
C GLU A 43 -8.65 -1.11 -1.09
N PRO A 44 -9.74 -1.82 -1.44
CA PRO A 44 -9.98 -2.29 -2.81
C PRO A 44 -9.88 -1.19 -3.88
N LYS A 45 -10.33 0.03 -3.54
CA LYS A 45 -10.26 1.21 -4.43
C LYS A 45 -8.82 1.72 -4.64
N ALA A 46 -7.90 1.38 -3.74
CA ALA A 46 -6.51 1.80 -3.78
C ALA A 46 -5.57 0.73 -4.40
N GLU A 47 -6.03 -0.49 -4.66
CA GLU A 47 -5.22 -1.56 -5.28
C GLU A 47 -4.48 -1.07 -6.53
N GLY A 48 -5.21 -0.46 -7.46
CA GLY A 48 -4.62 0.05 -8.70
C GLY A 48 -3.57 1.16 -8.48
N PHE A 49 -3.68 1.94 -7.41
CA PHE A 49 -2.64 2.90 -7.04
C PHE A 49 -1.36 2.17 -6.63
N TYR A 50 -1.44 1.20 -5.73
CA TYR A 50 -0.26 0.46 -5.27
C TYR A 50 0.36 -0.40 -6.37
N GLN A 51 -0.44 -1.02 -7.23
CA GLN A 51 0.03 -1.76 -8.42
C GLN A 51 0.90 -0.87 -9.32
N ARG A 52 0.40 0.33 -9.67
CA ARG A 52 1.18 1.30 -10.47
C ARG A 52 2.46 1.77 -9.78
N ASN A 53 2.57 1.58 -8.48
CA ASN A 53 3.75 1.92 -7.68
C ASN A 53 4.62 0.69 -7.35
N GLY A 54 4.47 -0.41 -8.07
CA GLY A 54 5.33 -1.59 -7.97
C GLY A 54 4.88 -2.60 -6.92
N ALA A 55 3.67 -2.49 -6.39
CA ALA A 55 3.10 -3.52 -5.52
C ALA A 55 2.57 -4.69 -6.35
N THR A 56 2.84 -5.91 -5.92
CA THR A 56 2.31 -7.14 -6.52
C THR A 56 1.42 -7.86 -5.52
N PHE A 57 0.31 -8.43 -5.99
CA PHE A 57 -0.54 -9.31 -5.18
C PHE A 57 0.24 -10.56 -4.77
N THR A 58 0.14 -10.97 -3.51
CA THR A 58 0.85 -12.15 -3.00
C THR A 58 0.13 -13.46 -3.25
N GLY A 59 -1.14 -13.42 -3.66
CA GLY A 59 -2.02 -14.58 -3.71
C GLY A 59 -2.90 -14.74 -2.46
N LEU A 60 -2.64 -13.97 -1.40
CA LEU A 60 -3.40 -14.05 -0.15
C LEU A 60 -4.52 -13.02 -0.11
N GLU A 61 -5.75 -13.52 -0.05
CA GLU A 61 -6.94 -12.72 0.24
C GLU A 61 -7.26 -12.75 1.74
N VAL A 62 -7.62 -11.59 2.30
CA VAL A 62 -7.90 -11.40 3.73
C VAL A 62 -9.31 -10.83 3.86
N PRO A 63 -10.30 -11.61 4.32
CA PRO A 63 -11.64 -11.09 4.55
C PRO A 63 -11.64 -10.05 5.68
N SER A 64 -12.44 -9.00 5.53
CA SER A 64 -12.67 -8.05 6.61
C SER A 64 -13.24 -8.74 7.85
N SER A 65 -12.83 -8.29 9.04
CA SER A 65 -13.48 -8.65 10.30
C SER A 65 -14.85 -8.01 10.47
N CYS A 66 -15.19 -6.98 9.68
CA CYS A 66 -16.50 -6.35 9.68
C CYS A 66 -17.50 -7.22 8.89
N PRO A 67 -18.65 -7.61 9.47
CA PRO A 67 -19.67 -8.35 8.75
C PRO A 67 -20.14 -7.61 7.49
N GLY A 68 -20.08 -8.27 6.33
CA GLY A 68 -20.40 -7.66 5.03
C GLY A 68 -19.31 -6.74 4.48
N GLY A 69 -18.13 -6.69 5.11
CA GLY A 69 -16.98 -5.94 4.64
C GLY A 69 -16.30 -6.55 3.41
N PRO A 70 -15.38 -5.81 2.78
CA PRO A 70 -14.69 -6.28 1.58
C PRO A 70 -13.68 -7.40 1.89
N VAL A 71 -13.26 -8.09 0.85
CA VAL A 71 -12.06 -8.93 0.87
C VAL A 71 -10.90 -8.08 0.40
N PHE A 72 -9.83 -8.03 1.19
CA PHE A 72 -8.62 -7.31 0.85
C PHE A 72 -7.59 -8.25 0.24
N LYS A 73 -6.69 -7.71 -0.59
CA LYS A 73 -5.60 -8.46 -1.20
C LYS A 73 -4.29 -8.07 -0.57
N GLU A 74 -3.57 -9.00 0.04
CA GLU A 74 -2.23 -8.70 0.53
C GLU A 74 -1.32 -8.36 -0.66
N MET A 75 -0.63 -7.24 -0.57
CA MET A 75 0.28 -6.78 -1.59
C MET A 75 1.67 -6.51 -1.02
N VAL A 76 2.69 -6.66 -1.87
CA VAL A 76 4.08 -6.43 -1.51
C VAL A 76 4.79 -5.55 -2.53
N ILE A 77 5.59 -4.61 -2.05
CA ILE A 77 6.54 -3.83 -2.85
C ILE A 77 7.94 -4.31 -2.47
N LYS A 78 8.70 -4.84 -3.44
CA LYS A 78 10.13 -5.14 -3.26
C LYS A 78 10.95 -3.86 -3.48
N LEU A 79 11.95 -3.62 -2.64
CA LEU A 79 12.73 -2.38 -2.60
C LEU A 79 14.06 -2.46 -3.32
#